data_AF-A0A0A2BJ03-F1
#
_entry.id   AF-A0A0A2BJ03-F1
#
_cell.length_a   1.000
_cell.length_b   1.000
_cell.length_c   1.000
_cell.angle_alpha   90.00
_cell.angle_beta   90.00
_cell.angle_gamma   90.00
#
_symmetry.space_group_name_H-M   'P 1'
#
loop_
_entity.id
_entity.type
_entity.pdbx_description
1 polymer ?
#
loop_
_entity_poly.entity_id
_entity_poly.type
_entity_poly.pdbx_seq_one_letter_code
_entity_poly.pdbx_strand_id
1 'polypeptide(L)'
;MTYLYAGLGIAMMSGIMVMLKVASNINNIYTYNYSKTNNYQLNSIAKDFDKDAIKILIDTENGSTKPSNICESVLTQNSKTDYKLGQLNPSTGKYIDSNHSRFLNACLIENLTTNHRIIITDINQKYKYYSCIKNKNYNTCTFEQ
;
A
#
# COMPACT_ATOMS: atom_id res chain seq x y z
N MET A 1 -24.73 48.63 -9.11
CA MET A 1 -25.51 47.51 -8.52
C MET A 1 -24.70 46.22 -8.44
N THR A 2 -24.04 45.79 -9.51
CA THR A 2 -23.16 44.59 -9.54
C THR A 2 -22.03 44.60 -8.50
N TYR A 3 -21.35 45.73 -8.31
CA TYR A 3 -20.26 45.85 -7.32
C TYR A 3 -20.71 45.67 -5.87
N LEU A 4 -21.95 46.04 -5.55
CA LEU A 4 -22.51 45.89 -4.20
C LEU A 4 -22.83 44.43 -3.89
N TYR A 5 -23.35 43.69 -4.87
CA TYR A 5 -23.56 42.25 -4.76
C TYR A 5 -22.25 41.45 -4.69
N ALA A 6 -21.22 41.87 -5.43
CA ALA A 6 -19.89 41.26 -5.34
C ALA A 6 -19.26 41.48 -3.96
N GLY A 7 -19.35 42.70 -3.41
CA GLY A 7 -18.88 43.00 -2.05
C GLY A 7 -19.62 42.22 -0.97
N LEU A 8 -20.95 42.07 -1.11
CA LEU A 8 -21.77 41.28 -0.19
C LEU A 8 -21.39 39.79 -0.22
N GLY A 9 -21.16 39.24 -1.42
CA GLY A 9 -20.73 37.85 -1.59
C GLY A 9 -19.37 37.57 -0.96
N ILE A 10 -18.41 38.48 -1.10
CA ILE A 10 -17.08 38.37 -0.49
C ILE A 10 -17.18 38.43 1.05
N ALA A 11 -18.02 39.32 1.58
CA ALA A 11 -18.24 39.44 3.03
C ALA A 11 -18.93 38.20 3.63
N MET A 12 -19.87 37.59 2.92
CA MET A 12 -20.50 36.34 3.37
C MET A 12 -19.52 35.16 3.35
N MET A 13 -18.71 35.03 2.29
CA MET A 13 -17.68 33.99 2.18
C MET A 13 -16.62 34.09 3.28
N SER A 14 -16.18 35.31 3.62
CA SER A 14 -15.19 35.52 4.68
C SER A 14 -15.74 35.16 6.07
N GLY A 15 -17.01 35.48 6.34
CA GLY A 15 -17.68 35.09 7.58
C GLY A 15 -17.74 33.57 7.78
N ILE A 16 -18.09 32.82 6.73
CA ILE A 16 -18.14 31.35 6.77
C ILE A 16 -16.75 30.76 7.03
N MET A 17 -15.71 31.29 6.39
CA MET A 17 -14.33 30.81 6.58
C MET A 17 -13.80 31.03 8.00
N VAL A 18 -14.13 32.19 8.61
CA VAL A 18 -13.76 32.46 10.00
C VAL A 18 -14.48 31.51 10.95
N MET A 19 -15.77 31.25 10.76
CA MET A 19 -16.52 30.29 11.58
C MET A 19 -15.99 28.86 11.46
N LEU A 20 -15.63 28.41 10.25
CA LEU A 20 -14.99 27.09 10.05
C LEU A 20 -13.64 26.98 10.76
N LYS A 21 -12.83 28.04 10.74
CA LYS A 21 -11.53 28.07 11.41
C LYS A 21 -11.67 28.07 12.93
N VAL A 22 -12.67 28.78 13.47
CA VAL A 22 -12.97 28.76 14.91
C VAL A 22 -13.52 27.40 15.34
N ALA A 23 -14.45 26.80 14.57
CA ALA A 23 -14.98 25.47 14.83
C ALA A 23 -13.89 24.38 14.80
N SER A 24 -12.97 24.45 13.84
CA SER A 24 -11.83 23.52 13.73
C SER A 24 -10.90 23.60 14.95
N ASN A 25 -10.59 24.82 15.43
CA ASN A 25 -9.75 25.01 16.61
C ASN A 25 -10.43 24.58 17.92
N ILE A 26 -11.73 24.83 18.07
CA ILE A 26 -12.48 24.47 19.30
C ILE A 26 -12.68 22.96 19.40
N ASN A 27 -13.06 22.29 18.31
CA ASN A 27 -13.32 20.84 18.34
C ASN A 27 -12.07 19.99 18.10
N ASN A 28 -10.88 20.60 17.97
CA ASN A 28 -9.66 19.89 17.58
C ASN A 28 -9.88 19.03 16.32
N ILE A 29 -10.80 19.47 15.45
CA ILE A 29 -11.06 18.86 14.15
C ILE A 29 -9.90 19.33 13.28
N TYR A 30 -8.78 18.62 13.40
CA TYR A 30 -7.83 18.52 12.32
C TYR A 30 -8.65 18.07 11.11
N THR A 31 -8.82 18.96 10.13
CA THR A 31 -9.17 18.49 8.80
C THR A 31 -8.20 17.37 8.49
N TYR A 32 -8.72 16.16 8.31
CA TYR A 32 -7.96 14.94 8.05
C TYR A 32 -7.38 15.01 6.64
N ASN A 33 -6.67 16.09 6.35
CA ASN A 33 -6.06 16.42 5.09
C ASN A 33 -4.59 16.70 5.32
N TYR A 34 -3.95 15.75 5.98
CA TYR A 34 -2.59 15.40 5.61
C TYR A 34 -2.71 14.06 4.91
N SER A 35 -2.84 14.07 3.57
CA SER A 35 -2.20 13.01 2.79
C SER A 35 -0.71 13.16 3.08
N LYS A 36 -0.29 12.66 4.25
CA LYS A 36 1.10 12.67 4.67
C LYS A 36 1.80 11.85 3.63
N THR A 37 2.58 12.52 2.78
CA THR A 37 3.32 11.90 1.69
C THR A 37 4.11 10.76 2.28
N ASN A 38 3.59 9.54 2.12
CA ASN A 38 4.24 8.36 2.64
C ASN A 38 5.36 7.99 1.67
N ASN A 39 6.46 7.42 2.17
CA ASN A 39 7.56 6.91 1.36
C ASN A 39 7.07 6.02 0.21
N TYR A 40 5.96 5.30 0.42
CA TYR A 40 5.29 4.53 -0.63
C TYR A 40 4.78 5.40 -1.78
N GLN A 41 4.14 6.54 -1.48
CA GLN A 41 3.60 7.44 -2.51
C GLN A 41 4.70 8.08 -3.36
N LEU A 42 5.88 8.29 -2.77
CA LEU A 42 7.06 8.87 -3.42
C LEU A 42 7.86 7.84 -4.23
N ASN A 43 7.65 6.54 -4.01
CA ASN A 43 8.39 5.49 -4.68
C ASN A 43 7.63 4.96 -5.91
N SER A 44 7.97 5.48 -7.09
CA SER A 44 7.37 5.06 -8.36
C SER A 44 7.61 3.57 -8.66
N ILE A 45 8.80 3.06 -8.36
CA ILE A 45 9.18 1.66 -8.62
C ILE A 45 8.31 0.70 -7.82
N ALA A 46 8.06 1.01 -6.54
CA ALA A 46 7.16 0.23 -5.69
C ALA A 46 5.73 0.24 -6.23
N LYS A 47 5.20 1.42 -6.55
CA LYS A 47 3.83 1.58 -7.06
C LYS A 47 3.59 0.87 -8.39
N ASP A 48 4.53 0.97 -9.31
CA ASP A 48 4.38 0.37 -10.63
C ASP A 48 4.47 -1.16 -10.54
N PHE A 49 5.38 -1.68 -9.71
CA PHE A 49 5.43 -3.12 -9.44
C PHE A 49 4.12 -3.62 -8.85
N ASP A 50 3.55 -2.92 -7.86
CA ASP A 50 2.32 -3.35 -7.19
C ASP A 50 1.13 -3.39 -8.14
N LYS A 51 1.00 -2.41 -9.04
CA LYS A 51 -0.05 -2.41 -10.07
C LYS A 51 0.06 -3.63 -10.97
N ASP A 52 1.26 -3.92 -11.47
CA ASP A 52 1.50 -5.05 -12.35
C ASP A 52 1.26 -6.38 -11.61
N ALA A 53 1.74 -6.49 -10.37
CA ALA A 53 1.52 -7.67 -9.53
C ALA A 53 0.04 -7.92 -9.26
N ILE A 54 -0.74 -6.89 -8.91
CA ILE A 54 -2.18 -7.00 -8.69
C ILE A 54 -2.89 -7.45 -9.98
N LYS A 55 -2.50 -6.90 -11.14
CA LYS A 55 -3.06 -7.32 -12.43
C LYS A 55 -2.80 -8.80 -12.70
N ILE A 56 -1.56 -9.26 -12.52
CA ILE A 56 -1.18 -10.67 -12.68
C ILE A 56 -1.99 -11.57 -11.73
N LEU A 57 -2.20 -11.14 -10.49
CA LEU A 57 -2.99 -11.89 -9.52
C LEU A 57 -4.44 -12.02 -9.97
N ILE A 58 -5.07 -10.94 -10.42
CA ILE A 58 -6.45 -10.96 -10.93
C ILE A 58 -6.56 -11.89 -12.15
N ASP A 59 -5.63 -11.80 -13.08
CA ASP A 59 -5.60 -12.65 -14.28
C ASP A 59 -5.43 -14.13 -13.88
N THR A 60 -4.63 -14.41 -12.85
CA THR A 60 -4.40 -15.76 -12.33
C THR A 60 -5.61 -16.32 -11.56
N GLU A 61 -6.36 -15.48 -10.84
CA GLU A 61 -7.60 -15.89 -10.17
C GLU A 61 -8.71 -16.25 -11.17
N ASN A 62 -8.75 -15.55 -12.29
CA ASN A 62 -9.71 -15.80 -13.37
C ASN A 62 -9.28 -16.94 -14.31
N GLY A 63 -8.01 -17.32 -14.28
CA GLY A 63 -7.45 -18.38 -15.10
C GLY A 63 -7.80 -19.79 -14.60
N SER A 64 -7.88 -20.75 -15.53
CA SER A 64 -8.19 -22.15 -15.20
C SER A 64 -7.01 -22.93 -14.61
N THR A 65 -5.77 -22.44 -14.80
CA THR A 65 -4.55 -23.13 -14.36
C THR A 65 -3.81 -22.25 -13.36
N LYS A 66 -3.64 -22.75 -12.13
CA LYS A 66 -2.93 -22.04 -11.07
C LYS A 66 -1.44 -22.37 -11.10
N PRO A 67 -0.55 -21.37 -10.95
CA PRO A 67 0.87 -21.63 -10.79
C PRO A 67 1.14 -22.35 -9.47
N SER A 68 2.14 -23.23 -9.46
CA SER A 68 2.63 -23.89 -8.24
C SER A 68 3.21 -22.89 -7.23
N ASN A 69 3.82 -21.81 -7.71
CA ASN A 69 4.33 -20.70 -6.92
C ASN A 69 3.87 -19.36 -7.52
N ILE A 70 2.94 -18.70 -6.83
CA ILE A 70 2.39 -17.43 -7.31
C ILE A 70 3.43 -16.31 -7.32
N CYS A 71 4.39 -16.29 -6.38
CA CYS A 71 5.41 -15.26 -6.34
C CYS A 71 6.40 -15.40 -7.51
N GLU A 72 6.77 -16.62 -7.90
CA GLU A 72 7.58 -16.84 -9.11
C GLU A 72 6.84 -16.41 -10.37
N SER A 73 5.54 -16.70 -10.45
CA SER A 73 4.70 -16.26 -11.57
C SER A 73 4.65 -14.73 -11.65
N VAL A 74 4.45 -14.04 -10.52
CA VAL A 74 4.48 -12.57 -10.46
C VAL A 74 5.85 -12.04 -10.88
N LEU A 75 6.96 -12.62 -10.40
CA LEU A 75 8.30 -12.18 -10.78
C LEU A 75 8.61 -12.40 -12.27
N THR A 76 8.14 -13.50 -12.85
CA THR A 76 8.42 -13.85 -14.25
C THR A 76 7.62 -12.98 -15.23
N GLN A 77 6.37 -12.67 -14.88
CA GLN A 77 5.48 -11.86 -15.71
C GLN A 77 5.67 -10.36 -15.51
N ASN A 78 6.27 -9.95 -14.38
CA ASN A 78 6.57 -8.56 -14.12
C ASN A 78 7.89 -8.15 -14.80
N SER A 79 7.94 -6.94 -15.33
CA SER A 79 9.08 -6.42 -16.08
C SER A 79 10.22 -5.90 -15.20
N LYS A 80 10.05 -5.88 -13.86
CA LYS A 80 11.04 -5.35 -12.91
C LYS A 80 11.95 -6.45 -12.35
N THR A 81 13.21 -6.43 -12.77
CA THR A 81 14.25 -7.40 -12.38
C THR A 81 14.83 -7.18 -10.97
N ASP A 82 14.59 -6.02 -10.38
CA ASP A 82 15.18 -5.65 -9.09
C ASP A 82 14.49 -6.34 -7.90
N TYR A 83 13.41 -7.04 -8.17
CA TYR A 83 12.65 -7.83 -7.20
C TYR A 83 13.13 -9.28 -7.23
N LYS A 84 13.24 -9.86 -6.04
CA LYS A 84 13.67 -11.24 -5.84
C LYS A 84 12.71 -11.95 -4.91
N LEU A 85 12.66 -13.27 -5.03
CA LEU A 85 11.99 -14.10 -4.05
C LEU A 85 12.69 -13.91 -2.69
N GLY A 86 11.88 -13.76 -1.63
CA GLY A 86 12.38 -13.74 -0.26
C GLY A 86 13.05 -15.06 0.10
N GLN A 87 13.94 -15.02 1.10
CA GLN A 87 14.60 -16.24 1.56
C GLN A 87 13.68 -17.06 2.46
N LEU A 88 13.66 -18.37 2.24
CA LEU A 88 13.06 -19.32 3.17
C LEU A 88 13.90 -19.33 4.45
N ASN A 89 13.26 -19.15 5.60
CA ASN A 89 13.92 -19.37 6.87
C ASN A 89 14.23 -20.88 7.01
N PRO A 90 15.50 -21.28 7.14
CA PRO A 90 15.90 -22.68 7.19
C PRO A 90 15.37 -23.42 8.43
N SER A 91 15.03 -22.69 9.50
CA SER A 91 14.53 -23.28 10.75
C SER A 91 13.03 -23.57 10.71
N THR A 92 12.25 -22.73 10.00
CA THR A 92 10.78 -22.83 9.96
C THR A 92 10.26 -23.35 8.63
N GLY A 93 11.08 -23.33 7.58
CA GLY A 93 10.68 -23.65 6.21
C GLY A 93 9.67 -22.65 5.63
N LYS A 94 9.52 -21.46 6.23
CA LYS A 94 8.58 -20.42 5.82
C LYS A 94 9.32 -19.20 5.27
N TYR A 95 8.68 -18.48 4.36
CA TYR A 95 9.19 -17.19 3.85
C TYR A 95 9.00 -16.04 4.85
N ILE A 96 8.08 -16.18 5.80
CA ILE A 96 7.71 -15.12 6.76
C ILE A 96 7.78 -15.69 8.17
N ASP A 97 8.52 -15.01 9.03
CA ASP A 97 8.68 -15.35 10.46
C ASP A 97 7.53 -14.82 11.32
N SER A 98 6.31 -14.77 10.77
CA SER A 98 5.11 -14.40 11.50
C SER A 98 4.31 -15.65 11.84
N ASN A 99 3.90 -15.75 13.10
CA ASN A 99 3.05 -16.83 13.58
C ASN A 99 1.56 -16.57 13.29
N HIS A 100 1.21 -15.45 12.68
CA HIS A 100 -0.17 -15.14 12.38
C HIS A 100 -0.69 -16.06 11.28
N SER A 101 -1.85 -16.69 11.52
CA SER A 101 -2.51 -17.63 10.60
C SER A 101 -2.70 -17.10 9.17
N ARG A 102 -2.76 -15.78 9.00
CA ARG A 102 -2.93 -15.11 7.72
C ARG A 102 -1.70 -15.17 6.81
N PHE A 103 -0.55 -15.63 7.30
CA PHE A 103 0.71 -15.70 6.56
C PHE A 103 1.25 -17.14 6.43
N LEU A 104 0.47 -18.16 6.81
CA LEU A 104 0.94 -19.56 6.86
C LEU A 104 1.44 -20.11 5.51
N ASN A 105 0.75 -19.77 4.42
CA ASN A 105 1.08 -20.16 3.05
C ASN A 105 1.44 -18.93 2.22
N ALA A 106 2.18 -18.01 2.82
CA ALA A 106 2.60 -16.79 2.16
C ALA A 106 3.94 -16.97 1.46
N CYS A 107 4.04 -16.41 0.27
CA CYS A 107 5.30 -16.20 -0.41
C CYS A 107 5.70 -14.73 -0.32
N LEU A 108 7.01 -14.49 -0.38
CA LEU A 108 7.62 -13.20 -0.12
C LEU A 108 8.38 -12.74 -1.37
N ILE A 109 8.19 -11.47 -1.73
CA ILE A 109 8.95 -10.79 -2.77
C ILE A 109 9.56 -9.53 -2.16
N GLU A 110 10.84 -9.29 -2.45
CA GLU A 110 11.59 -8.18 -1.86
C GLU A 110 12.40 -7.43 -2.92
N ASN A 111 12.49 -6.12 -2.74
CA ASN A 111 13.47 -5.28 -3.42
C ASN A 111 14.36 -4.61 -2.36
N LEU A 112 15.64 -4.99 -2.36
CA LEU A 112 16.62 -4.52 -1.38
C LEU A 112 16.98 -3.04 -1.59
N THR A 113 16.90 -2.54 -2.82
CA THR A 113 17.24 -1.15 -3.16
C THR A 113 16.18 -0.18 -2.63
N THR A 114 14.91 -0.52 -2.80
CA THR A 114 13.77 0.32 -2.37
C THR A 114 13.26 -0.02 -0.97
N ASN A 115 13.80 -1.06 -0.33
CA ASN A 115 13.28 -1.67 0.90
C ASN A 115 11.80 -2.06 0.79
N HIS A 116 11.34 -2.36 -0.41
CA HIS A 116 9.98 -2.73 -0.68
C HIS A 116 9.77 -4.23 -0.42
N ARG A 117 8.72 -4.55 0.32
CA ARG A 117 8.41 -5.90 0.78
C ARG A 117 6.97 -6.22 0.43
N ILE A 118 6.78 -7.35 -0.22
CA ILE A 118 5.50 -7.78 -0.77
C ILE A 118 5.24 -9.20 -0.30
N ILE A 119 4.04 -9.42 0.21
CA ILE A 119 3.60 -10.69 0.78
C ILE A 119 2.33 -11.09 0.06
N ILE A 120 2.35 -12.28 -0.54
CA ILE A 120 1.20 -12.84 -1.24
C ILE A 120 0.81 -14.12 -0.53
N THR A 121 -0.44 -14.20 -0.08
CA THR A 121 -0.97 -15.40 0.59
C THR A 121 -2.07 -16.01 -0.25
N ASP A 122 -2.03 -17.33 -0.46
CA ASP A 122 -3.17 -18.06 -1.01
C ASP A 122 -4.10 -18.54 0.10
N ILE A 123 -5.38 -18.15 0.01
CA ILE A 123 -6.44 -18.63 0.89
C ILE A 123 -7.57 -19.17 0.02
N ASN A 124 -7.66 -20.50 -0.08
CA ASN A 124 -8.72 -21.20 -0.81
C ASN A 124 -8.93 -20.62 -2.20
N GLN A 125 -7.86 -20.49 -2.97
CA GLN A 125 -7.88 -20.01 -4.35
C GLN A 125 -8.07 -18.50 -4.53
N LYS A 126 -8.10 -17.73 -3.44
CA LYS A 126 -8.06 -16.26 -3.47
C LYS A 126 -6.72 -15.77 -2.92
N TYR A 127 -6.06 -14.91 -3.67
CA TYR A 127 -4.80 -14.31 -3.27
C TYR A 127 -5.05 -13.05 -2.44
N LYS A 128 -4.42 -12.97 -1.29
CA LYS A 128 -4.31 -11.74 -0.52
C LYS A 128 -2.96 -11.11 -0.77
N TYR A 129 -3.01 -9.84 -1.15
CA TYR A 129 -1.84 -9.04 -1.45
C TYR A 129 -1.56 -8.04 -0.34
N TYR A 130 -0.33 -8.03 0.15
CA TYR A 130 0.15 -7.10 1.16
C TYR A 130 1.47 -6.49 0.67
N SER A 131 1.60 -5.18 0.78
CA SER A 131 2.79 -4.45 0.33
C SER A 131 3.16 -3.37 1.34
N CYS A 132 4.44 -3.21 1.61
CA CYS A 132 4.96 -2.11 2.41
C CYS A 132 6.38 -1.73 1.99
N ILE A 133 6.75 -0.48 2.27
CA ILE A 133 8.15 -0.08 2.31
C ILE A 133 8.63 -0.24 3.76
N LYS A 134 9.59 -1.15 3.96
CA LYS A 134 10.22 -1.38 5.27
C LYS A 134 10.89 -0.10 5.74
N ASN A 135 10.73 0.18 7.03
CA ASN A 135 11.52 1.23 7.66
C ASN A 135 12.92 0.68 7.96
N LYS A 136 13.98 1.49 7.85
CA LYS A 136 15.37 1.00 7.99
C LYS A 136 15.67 0.28 9.31
N ASN A 137 14.87 0.56 10.35
CA ASN A 137 15.04 0.00 11.68
C ASN A 137 14.32 -1.34 11.88
N TYR A 138 13.44 -1.76 10.96
CA TYR A 138 12.63 -2.97 11.10
C TYR A 138 12.66 -3.81 9.82
N ASN A 139 12.89 -5.11 9.98
CA ASN A 139 12.87 -6.05 8.86
C ASN A 139 11.46 -6.49 8.44
N THR A 140 10.43 -6.11 9.20
CA THR A 140 9.02 -6.47 8.97
C THR A 140 8.15 -5.23 8.76
N CYS A 141 7.04 -5.42 8.05
CA CYS A 141 5.99 -4.41 7.93
C CYS A 141 5.17 -4.30 9.23
N THR A 142 4.57 -3.14 9.50
CA THR A 142 3.75 -2.94 10.71
C THR A 142 2.53 -3.86 10.79
N PHE A 143 2.01 -4.32 9.66
CA PHE A 143 0.89 -5.27 9.61
C PHE A 143 1.30 -6.74 9.82
N GLU A 144 2.61 -7.04 9.87
CA GLU A 144 3.14 -8.38 10.18
C GLU A 144 3.22 -8.63 11.69
N GLN A 145 3.10 -7.57 12.51
CA GLN A 145 3.10 -7.59 13.97
C GLN A 145 1.75 -8.00 14.54
#